data_AF-A0A7W8J7M3-F1
#
_entry.id   AF-A0A7W8J7M3-F1
#
_cell.length_a   1.000
_cell.length_b   1.000
_cell.length_c   1.000
_cell.angle_alpha   90.00
_cell.angle_beta   90.00
_cell.angle_gamma   90.00
#
_symmetry.space_group_name_H-M   'P 1'
#
loop_
_entity.id
_entity.type
_entity.pdbx_description
1 polymer ?
#
loop_
_entity_poly.entity_id
_entity_poly.type
_entity_poly.pdbx_seq_one_letter_code
_entity_poly.pdbx_strand_id
1 'polypeptide(L)'
;MTESSLRRHTAIFGLVATLISLTEIPLYFMYTGAPPQWNILTRVLVGIVGSTILVVFLVGFRLVICQGRPQLEWAATLALVSGLMWLTFSMVAQSMEAGTAIVSKVPIDATVDGVLAPGQFLLWGANGRLMTTLFLSASGFAILRGRLMSAWVAWLAFLIALINLAFVPAMFFGYDAAQFYSAVGWGTTATAPVLVLLWIIIASIIMLRTPAKSEA
;
A
#
# COMPACT_ATOMS: atom_id res chain seq x y z
N MET A 1 21.57 -16.71 -4.20
CA MET A 1 20.14 -17.03 -4.42
C MET A 1 19.87 -16.93 -5.91
N THR A 2 19.22 -17.92 -6.53
CA THR A 2 18.92 -17.91 -7.97
C THR A 2 17.85 -16.85 -8.31
N GLU A 3 17.87 -16.30 -9.52
CA GLU A 3 16.87 -15.32 -9.97
C GLU A 3 15.44 -15.87 -9.82
N SER A 4 15.25 -17.15 -10.16
CA SER A 4 13.99 -17.88 -10.00
C SER A 4 13.49 -17.88 -8.56
N SER A 5 14.38 -18.20 -7.61
CA SER A 5 14.03 -18.26 -6.19
C SER A 5 13.69 -16.86 -5.66
N LEU A 6 14.45 -15.83 -6.03
CA LEU A 6 14.18 -14.45 -5.62
C LEU A 6 12.81 -13.98 -6.11
N ARG A 7 12.51 -14.16 -7.42
CA ARG A 7 11.22 -13.79 -8.00
C ARG A 7 10.06 -14.49 -7.30
N ARG A 8 10.20 -15.80 -7.05
CA ARG A 8 9.16 -16.61 -6.39
C ARG A 8 8.88 -16.15 -4.97
N HIS A 9 9.91 -15.96 -4.14
CA HIS A 9 9.72 -15.50 -2.76
C HIS A 9 9.11 -14.10 -2.74
N THR A 10 9.64 -13.17 -3.54
CA THR A 10 9.10 -11.81 -3.67
C THR A 10 7.60 -11.85 -3.95
N ALA A 11 7.19 -12.65 -4.94
CA ALA A 11 5.80 -12.76 -5.33
C ALA A 11 4.89 -13.42 -4.28
N ILE A 12 5.38 -14.45 -3.58
CA ILE A 12 4.62 -15.08 -2.48
C ILE A 12 4.38 -14.06 -1.37
N PHE A 13 5.40 -13.30 -0.96
CA PHE A 13 5.25 -12.29 0.07
C PHE A 13 4.32 -11.16 -0.37
N GLY A 14 4.36 -10.74 -1.64
CA GLY A 14 3.42 -9.76 -2.20
C GLY A 14 1.97 -10.24 -2.14
N LEU A 15 1.70 -11.50 -2.50
CA LEU A 15 0.37 -12.09 -2.41
C LEU A 15 -0.11 -12.23 -0.95
N VAL A 16 0.73 -12.78 -0.07
CA VAL A 16 0.35 -12.98 1.33
C VAL A 16 0.05 -11.63 2.00
N ALA A 17 0.92 -10.63 1.81
CA ALA A 17 0.73 -9.30 2.38
C ALA A 17 -0.58 -8.66 1.91
N THR A 18 -0.83 -8.67 0.60
CA THR A 18 -2.03 -8.05 0.01
C THR A 18 -3.31 -8.77 0.42
N LEU A 19 -3.32 -10.10 0.46
CA LEU A 19 -4.47 -10.87 0.92
C LEU A 19 -4.81 -10.59 2.39
N ILE A 20 -3.79 -10.46 3.25
CA ILE A 20 -3.97 -10.05 4.65
C ILE A 20 -4.55 -8.64 4.71
N SER A 21 -3.94 -7.66 4.03
CA SER A 21 -4.41 -6.27 4.04
C SER A 21 -5.82 -6.09 3.48
N LEU A 22 -6.26 -6.91 2.51
CA LEU A 22 -7.64 -6.86 2.01
C LEU A 22 -8.68 -7.23 3.09
N THR A 23 -8.29 -7.95 4.14
CA THR A 23 -9.19 -8.25 5.27
C THR A 23 -9.47 -7.04 6.15
N GLU A 24 -8.70 -5.94 6.03
CA GLU A 24 -8.99 -4.70 6.73
C GLU A 24 -10.30 -4.05 6.24
N ILE A 25 -10.62 -4.17 4.95
CA ILE A 25 -11.80 -3.53 4.34
C ILE A 25 -13.08 -3.91 5.10
N PRO A 26 -13.45 -5.20 5.23
CA PRO A 26 -14.65 -5.54 5.98
C PRO A 26 -14.57 -5.10 7.44
N LEU A 27 -13.39 -5.07 8.06
CA LEU A 27 -13.25 -4.61 9.44
C LEU A 27 -13.52 -3.11 9.61
N TYR A 28 -13.17 -2.27 8.63
CA TYR A 28 -13.48 -0.83 8.64
C TYR A 28 -14.97 -0.52 8.39
N PHE A 29 -15.68 -1.35 7.61
CA PHE A 29 -17.05 -1.07 7.19
C PHE A 29 -18.12 -1.93 7.88
N MET A 30 -17.74 -2.74 8.88
CA MET A 30 -18.66 -3.63 9.59
C MET A 30 -19.66 -2.89 10.48
N TYR A 31 -19.30 -1.70 10.97
CA TYR A 31 -20.10 -0.94 11.94
C TYR A 31 -20.40 0.46 11.39
N THR A 32 -21.61 0.96 11.66
CA THR A 32 -22.08 2.30 11.25
C THR A 32 -21.76 3.41 12.26
N GLY A 33 -21.24 3.04 13.43
CA GLY A 33 -20.80 3.97 14.49
C GLY A 33 -19.54 3.43 15.17
N ALA A 34 -19.22 3.94 16.37
CA ALA A 34 -18.02 3.56 17.11
C ALA A 34 -17.86 2.02 17.20
N PRO A 35 -16.87 1.43 16.51
CA PRO A 35 -16.68 -0.01 16.50
C PRO A 35 -16.21 -0.51 17.87
N PRO A 36 -16.46 -1.79 18.22
CA PRO A 36 -15.89 -2.39 19.40
C PRO A 36 -14.36 -2.29 19.41
N GLN A 37 -13.76 -2.06 20.57
CA GLN A 37 -12.30 -1.89 20.70
C GLN A 37 -11.51 -3.07 20.11
N TRP A 38 -11.99 -4.31 20.30
CA TRP A 38 -11.34 -5.50 19.74
C TRP A 38 -11.28 -5.45 18.20
N ASN A 39 -12.29 -4.86 17.53
CA ASN A 39 -12.33 -4.75 16.08
C ASN A 39 -11.28 -3.74 15.59
N ILE A 40 -11.17 -2.59 16.25
CA ILE A 40 -10.15 -1.57 15.98
C ILE A 40 -8.75 -2.17 16.15
N LEU A 41 -8.49 -2.85 17.27
CA LEU A 41 -7.20 -3.47 17.52
C LEU A 41 -6.90 -4.59 16.53
N THR A 42 -7.90 -5.35 16.11
CA THR A 42 -7.74 -6.42 15.10
C THR A 42 -7.38 -5.85 13.73
N ARG A 43 -8.08 -4.81 13.25
CA ARG A 43 -7.74 -4.21 11.95
C ARG A 43 -6.37 -3.55 11.96
N VAL A 44 -5.98 -2.90 13.06
CA VAL A 44 -4.62 -2.37 13.22
C VAL A 44 -3.58 -3.51 13.19
N LEU A 45 -3.81 -4.59 13.93
CA LEU A 45 -2.90 -5.73 13.96
C LEU A 45 -2.73 -6.36 12.56
N VAL A 46 -3.83 -6.59 11.86
CA VAL A 46 -3.83 -7.08 10.47
C VAL A 46 -3.00 -6.15 9.59
N GLY A 47 -3.21 -4.84 9.71
CA GLY A 47 -2.54 -3.88 8.84
C GLY A 47 -1.06 -3.69 9.11
N ILE A 48 -0.61 -3.72 10.36
CA ILE A 48 0.84 -3.68 10.67
C ILE A 48 1.53 -4.99 10.24
N VAL A 49 0.86 -6.14 10.37
CA VAL A 49 1.39 -7.43 9.91
C VAL A 49 1.47 -7.45 8.39
N GLY A 50 0.41 -7.06 7.69
CA GLY A 50 0.39 -6.95 6.23
C GLY A 50 1.47 -6.00 5.71
N SER A 51 1.62 -4.83 6.33
CA SER A 51 2.66 -3.85 6.00
C SER A 51 4.07 -4.42 6.20
N THR A 52 4.31 -5.15 7.31
CA THR A 52 5.61 -5.78 7.59
C THR A 52 5.97 -6.82 6.53
N ILE A 53 5.02 -7.64 6.11
CA ILE A 53 5.24 -8.62 5.04
C ILE A 53 5.48 -7.90 3.70
N LEU A 54 4.78 -6.78 3.46
CA LEU A 54 4.95 -6.00 2.24
C LEU A 54 6.34 -5.35 2.13
N VAL A 55 7.01 -5.06 3.25
CA VAL A 55 8.43 -4.64 3.24
C VAL A 55 9.30 -5.69 2.52
N VAL A 56 9.08 -6.98 2.80
CA VAL A 56 9.81 -8.08 2.14
C VAL A 56 9.54 -8.09 0.64
N PHE A 57 8.28 -7.86 0.22
CA PHE A 57 7.93 -7.70 -1.19
C PHE A 57 8.67 -6.52 -1.82
N LEU A 58 8.71 -5.34 -1.20
CA LEU A 58 9.35 -4.16 -1.76
C LEU A 58 10.86 -4.36 -1.94
N VAL A 59 11.53 -4.96 -0.95
CA VAL A 59 12.96 -5.29 -1.02
C VAL A 59 13.19 -6.30 -2.14
N GLY A 60 12.41 -7.37 -2.18
CA GLY A 60 12.50 -8.39 -3.23
C GLY A 60 12.25 -7.80 -4.63
N PHE A 61 11.27 -6.90 -4.76
CA PHE A 61 10.91 -6.26 -6.02
C PHE A 61 12.07 -5.39 -6.55
N ARG A 62 12.71 -4.60 -5.69
CA ARG A 62 13.94 -3.87 -6.04
C ARG A 62 15.01 -4.83 -6.55
N LEU A 63 15.27 -5.91 -5.80
CA LEU A 63 16.31 -6.87 -6.15
C LEU A 63 16.04 -7.55 -7.51
N VAL A 64 14.78 -7.89 -7.80
CA VAL A 64 14.39 -8.47 -9.09
C VAL A 64 14.65 -7.47 -10.24
N ILE A 65 14.34 -6.19 -10.05
CA ILE A 65 14.62 -5.16 -11.06
C ILE A 65 16.13 -5.04 -11.30
N CYS A 66 16.92 -4.90 -10.22
CA CYS A 66 18.37 -4.70 -10.32
C CYS A 66 19.11 -5.91 -10.89
N GLN A 67 18.69 -7.14 -10.57
CA GLN A 67 19.27 -8.35 -11.18
C GLN A 67 18.98 -8.43 -12.67
N GLY A 68 17.75 -8.07 -13.09
CA GLY A 68 17.38 -8.08 -14.50
C GLY A 68 18.08 -6.98 -15.31
N ARG A 69 18.18 -5.76 -14.76
CA ARG A 69 18.86 -4.61 -15.38
C ARG A 69 19.46 -3.64 -14.35
N PRO A 70 20.78 -3.71 -14.09
CA PRO A 70 21.46 -2.83 -13.15
C PRO A 70 21.31 -1.33 -13.46
N GLN A 71 21.14 -0.95 -14.74
CA GLN A 71 20.96 0.45 -15.15
C GLN A 71 19.66 1.09 -14.61
N LEU A 72 18.72 0.27 -14.11
CA LEU A 72 17.47 0.72 -13.51
C LEU A 72 17.54 0.82 -11.98
N GLU A 73 18.73 0.71 -11.39
CA GLU A 73 18.91 0.77 -9.93
C GLU A 73 18.29 2.02 -9.31
N TRP A 74 18.41 3.18 -9.95
CA TRP A 74 17.84 4.43 -9.43
C TRP A 74 16.31 4.33 -9.34
N ALA A 75 15.64 3.77 -10.36
CA ALA A 75 14.19 3.63 -10.39
C ALA A 75 13.73 2.55 -9.40
N ALA A 76 14.47 1.45 -9.30
CA ALA A 76 14.21 0.40 -8.33
C ALA A 76 14.37 0.89 -6.89
N THR A 77 15.37 1.73 -6.63
CA THR A 77 15.62 2.35 -5.33
C THR A 77 14.55 3.39 -5.01
N LEU A 78 14.14 4.20 -5.99
CA LEU A 78 13.03 5.13 -5.81
C LEU A 78 11.72 4.41 -5.48
N ALA A 79 11.41 3.31 -6.17
CA ALA A 79 10.27 2.46 -5.85
C ALA A 79 10.37 1.88 -4.43
N LEU A 80 11.52 1.35 -4.02
CA LEU A 80 11.73 0.84 -2.67
C LEU A 80 11.51 1.93 -1.61
N VAL A 81 12.22 3.06 -1.72
CA VAL A 81 12.20 4.11 -0.69
C VAL A 81 10.81 4.71 -0.55
N SER A 82 10.15 5.05 -1.66
CA SER A 82 8.78 5.58 -1.64
C SER A 82 7.76 4.56 -1.11
N GLY A 83 7.90 3.28 -1.48
CA GLY A 83 7.07 2.21 -0.93
C GLY A 83 7.26 2.04 0.58
N LEU A 84 8.51 2.10 1.07
CA LEU A 84 8.81 2.03 2.50
C LEU A 84 8.26 3.24 3.26
N MET A 85 8.37 4.45 2.70
CA MET A 85 7.79 5.65 3.30
C MET A 85 6.27 5.56 3.38
N TRP A 86 5.61 5.08 2.31
CA TRP A 86 4.16 4.83 2.33
C TRP A 86 3.75 3.84 3.44
N LEU A 87 4.46 2.72 3.56
CA LEU A 87 4.22 1.75 4.63
C LEU A 87 4.49 2.33 6.02
N THR A 88 5.55 3.12 6.15
CA THR A 88 5.89 3.79 7.41
C THR A 88 4.77 4.74 7.84
N PHE A 89 4.27 5.58 6.94
CA PHE A 89 3.14 6.45 7.23
C PHE A 89 1.89 5.68 7.62
N SER A 90 1.65 4.54 6.96
CA SER A 90 0.53 3.65 7.28
C SER A 90 0.66 3.08 8.70
N MET A 91 1.84 2.58 9.08
CA MET A 91 2.08 2.03 10.43
C MET A 91 2.04 3.10 11.53
N VAL A 92 2.51 4.32 11.24
CA VAL A 92 2.39 5.44 12.19
C VAL A 92 0.93 5.81 12.40
N ALA A 93 0.14 5.93 11.33
CA ALA A 93 -1.30 6.19 11.45
C ALA A 93 -2.04 5.07 12.18
N GLN A 94 -1.69 3.80 11.93
CA GLN A 94 -2.24 2.65 12.65
C GLN A 94 -1.88 2.67 14.14
N SER A 95 -0.67 3.12 14.49
CA SER A 95 -0.23 3.26 15.88
C SER A 95 -1.02 4.38 16.61
N MET A 96 -1.30 5.48 15.92
CA MET A 96 -2.15 6.56 16.42
C MET A 96 -3.59 6.08 16.66
N GLU A 97 -4.12 5.27 15.75
CA GLU A 97 -5.43 4.66 15.88
C GLU A 97 -5.53 3.72 17.09
N ALA A 98 -4.63 2.74 17.16
CA ALA A 98 -4.60 1.77 18.24
C ALA A 98 -4.35 2.46 19.59
N GLY A 99 -3.45 3.45 19.62
CA GLY A 99 -3.19 4.25 20.82
C GLY A 99 -4.47 4.93 21.32
N THR A 100 -5.22 5.58 20.43
CA THR A 100 -6.51 6.22 20.74
C THR A 100 -7.53 5.21 21.26
N ALA A 101 -7.64 4.05 20.62
CA ALA A 101 -8.56 2.99 21.04
C ALA A 101 -8.18 2.37 22.39
N ILE A 102 -6.88 2.20 22.69
CA ILE A 102 -6.38 1.60 23.95
C ILE A 102 -6.68 2.49 25.15
N VAL A 103 -6.47 3.80 25.02
CA VAL A 103 -6.61 4.74 26.13
C VAL A 103 -8.05 5.23 26.34
N SER A 104 -8.94 5.01 25.36
CA SER A 104 -10.32 5.46 25.45
C SER A 104 -11.08 4.72 26.55
N LYS A 105 -11.82 5.48 27.36
CA LYS A 105 -12.71 4.96 28.41
C LYS A 105 -14.16 4.82 27.93
N VAL A 106 -14.44 5.30 26.72
CA VAL A 106 -15.78 5.31 26.10
C VAL A 106 -15.68 4.72 24.69
N PRO A 107 -16.78 4.23 24.12
CA PRO A 107 -16.82 3.89 22.70
C PRO A 107 -16.38 5.08 21.85
N ILE A 108 -15.44 4.86 20.92
CA ILE A 108 -14.87 5.88 20.04
C ILE A 108 -14.60 5.30 18.66
N ASP A 109 -14.83 6.07 17.61
CA ASP A 109 -14.30 5.75 16.29
C ASP A 109 -12.93 6.40 16.11
N ALA A 110 -11.86 5.68 16.48
CA ALA A 110 -10.48 6.17 16.39
C ALA A 110 -10.01 6.49 14.96
N THR A 111 -10.83 6.21 13.93
CA THR A 111 -10.55 6.60 12.55
C THR A 111 -10.81 8.09 12.31
N VAL A 112 -11.78 8.68 13.01
CA VAL A 112 -12.26 10.07 12.79
C VAL A 112 -12.32 10.90 14.07
N ASP A 113 -12.42 10.25 15.22
CA ASP A 113 -12.50 10.86 16.54
C ASP A 113 -11.18 10.73 17.31
N GLY A 114 -10.97 11.65 18.25
CA GLY A 114 -9.81 11.65 19.14
C GLY A 114 -8.69 12.59 18.68
N VAL A 115 -7.79 12.90 19.60
CA VAL A 115 -6.75 13.94 19.40
C VAL A 115 -5.74 13.56 18.30
N LEU A 116 -5.60 12.26 18.02
CA LEU A 116 -4.65 11.76 17.02
C LEU A 116 -5.26 11.58 15.62
N ALA A 117 -6.60 11.57 15.49
CA ALA A 117 -7.28 11.36 14.22
C ALA A 117 -6.85 12.35 13.12
N PRO A 118 -6.75 13.67 13.38
CA PRO A 118 -6.32 14.62 12.34
C PRO A 118 -4.93 14.32 11.75
N GLY A 119 -4.02 13.74 12.55
CA GLY A 119 -2.71 13.32 12.07
C GLY A 119 -2.80 12.11 11.13
N GLN A 120 -3.68 11.16 11.44
CA GLN A 120 -3.92 9.98 10.60
C GLN A 120 -4.45 10.38 9.21
N PHE A 121 -5.28 11.43 9.13
CA PHE A 121 -5.87 11.90 7.88
C PHE A 121 -4.80 12.28 6.85
N LEU A 122 -3.75 12.96 7.30
CA LEU A 122 -2.67 13.39 6.42
C LEU A 122 -1.71 12.25 6.09
N LEU A 123 -1.47 11.33 7.02
CA LEU A 123 -0.58 10.19 6.83
C LEU A 123 -1.15 9.19 5.81
N TRP A 124 -2.43 8.82 5.92
CA TRP A 124 -3.11 7.95 4.95
C TRP A 124 -3.60 8.70 3.71
N GLY A 125 -3.93 9.98 3.87
CA GLY A 125 -4.32 10.89 2.79
C GLY A 125 -3.10 11.41 2.05
N ALA A 126 -2.96 12.73 1.97
CA ALA A 126 -2.03 13.41 1.07
C ALA A 126 -0.59 12.86 1.08
N ASN A 127 0.00 12.62 2.26
CA ASN A 127 1.39 12.13 2.37
C ASN A 127 1.52 10.70 1.83
N GLY A 128 0.61 9.81 2.25
CA GLY A 128 0.53 8.45 1.74
C GLY A 128 0.33 8.43 0.23
N ARG A 129 -0.61 9.23 -0.29
CA ARG A 129 -0.90 9.32 -1.72
C ARG A 129 0.30 9.76 -2.55
N LEU A 130 1.08 10.74 -2.09
CA LEU A 130 2.30 11.19 -2.77
C LEU A 130 3.34 10.07 -2.84
N MET A 131 3.58 9.36 -1.74
CA MET A 131 4.53 8.25 -1.70
C MET A 131 4.08 7.08 -2.56
N THR A 132 2.78 6.72 -2.52
CA THR A 132 2.21 5.69 -3.40
C THR A 132 2.30 6.09 -4.88
N THR A 133 2.07 7.35 -5.21
CA THR A 133 2.22 7.88 -6.58
C THR A 133 3.65 7.68 -7.07
N LEU A 134 4.64 8.03 -6.25
CA LEU A 134 6.04 7.89 -6.59
C LEU A 134 6.45 6.41 -6.71
N PHE A 135 5.97 5.56 -5.81
CA PHE A 135 6.18 4.11 -5.84
C PHE A 135 5.66 3.50 -7.15
N LEU A 136 4.41 3.77 -7.51
CA LEU A 136 3.81 3.22 -8.72
C LEU A 136 4.43 3.79 -10.00
N SER A 137 4.76 5.08 -10.03
CA SER A 137 5.41 5.71 -11.18
C SER A 137 6.80 5.13 -11.42
N ALA A 138 7.60 4.98 -10.36
CA ALA A 138 8.93 4.37 -10.44
C ALA A 138 8.84 2.89 -10.84
N SER A 139 7.88 2.15 -10.28
CA SER A 139 7.62 0.74 -10.63
C SER A 139 7.19 0.58 -12.09
N GLY A 140 6.26 1.40 -12.57
CA GLY A 140 5.81 1.41 -13.97
C GLY A 140 6.96 1.74 -14.92
N PHE A 141 7.77 2.75 -14.59
CA PHE A 141 8.94 3.11 -15.38
C PHE A 141 9.95 1.95 -15.46
N ALA A 142 10.28 1.34 -14.32
CA ALA A 142 11.19 0.21 -14.25
C ALA A 142 10.69 -1.00 -15.05
N ILE A 143 9.38 -1.30 -14.99
CA ILE A 143 8.78 -2.40 -15.75
C ILE A 143 8.84 -2.11 -17.25
N LEU A 144 8.43 -0.92 -17.71
CA LEU A 144 8.47 -0.57 -19.15
C LEU A 144 9.90 -0.60 -19.70
N ARG A 145 10.84 0.05 -19.01
CA ARG A 145 12.23 0.15 -19.47
C ARG A 145 12.97 -1.18 -19.32
N GLY A 146 12.69 -1.93 -18.26
CA GLY A 146 13.32 -3.21 -17.96
C GLY A 146 12.78 -4.37 -18.79
N ARG A 147 11.58 -4.24 -19.37
CA ARG A 147 10.83 -5.35 -19.99
C ARG A 147 10.69 -6.54 -19.05
N LEU A 148 10.54 -6.26 -17.75
CA LEU A 148 10.47 -7.27 -16.68
C LEU A 148 9.11 -7.98 -16.66
N MET A 149 8.07 -7.30 -17.14
CA MET A 149 6.70 -7.77 -17.28
C MET A 149 6.09 -7.19 -18.57
N SER A 150 4.85 -7.57 -18.87
CA SER A 150 4.07 -6.98 -19.96
C SER A 150 3.86 -5.47 -19.76
N ALA A 151 3.87 -4.72 -20.86
CA ALA A 151 3.74 -3.26 -20.83
C ALA A 151 2.43 -2.77 -20.17
N TRP A 152 1.34 -3.55 -20.28
CA TRP A 152 0.06 -3.18 -19.68
C TRP A 152 0.13 -3.07 -18.15
N VAL A 153 0.96 -3.88 -17.47
CA VAL A 153 1.11 -3.83 -16.00
C VAL A 153 1.75 -2.51 -15.57
N ALA A 154 2.67 -2.00 -16.38
CA ALA A 154 3.27 -0.71 -16.13
C ALA A 154 2.31 0.45 -16.41
N TRP A 155 1.53 0.36 -17.48
CA TRP A 155 0.47 1.34 -17.75
C TRP A 155 -0.59 1.36 -16.65
N LEU A 156 -0.94 0.18 -16.11
CA LEU A 156 -1.81 0.09 -14.94
C LEU A 156 -1.18 0.78 -13.72
N ALA A 157 0.13 0.61 -13.49
CA ALA A 157 0.83 1.33 -12.42
C ALA A 157 0.71 2.86 -12.59
N PHE A 158 0.95 3.38 -13.80
CA PHE A 158 0.83 4.81 -14.08
C PHE A 158 -0.59 5.33 -13.91
N LEU A 159 -1.60 4.56 -14.33
CA LEU A 159 -3.00 4.92 -14.13
C LEU A 159 -3.33 5.04 -12.64
N ILE A 160 -2.94 4.04 -11.84
CA ILE A 160 -3.19 4.05 -10.39
C ILE A 160 -2.36 5.14 -9.70
N ALA A 161 -1.15 5.44 -10.19
CA ALA A 161 -0.35 6.56 -9.72
C ALA A 161 -1.07 7.89 -9.94
N LEU A 162 -1.63 8.10 -11.15
CA LEU A 162 -2.40 9.30 -11.47
C LEU A 162 -3.65 9.43 -10.59
N ILE A 163 -4.34 8.31 -10.33
CA ILE A 163 -5.48 8.29 -9.40
C ILE A 163 -5.02 8.72 -8.00
N ASN A 164 -3.95 8.15 -7.45
CA ASN A 164 -3.44 8.53 -6.13
C ASN A 164 -3.03 10.02 -6.10
N LEU A 165 -2.39 10.52 -7.15
CA LEU A 165 -2.03 11.92 -7.28
C LEU A 165 -3.28 12.82 -7.28
N ALA A 166 -4.35 12.41 -7.96
CA ALA A 166 -5.62 13.11 -7.97
C ALA A 166 -6.31 13.13 -6.60
N PHE A 167 -5.99 12.22 -5.68
CA PHE A 167 -6.47 12.23 -4.29
C PHE A 167 -5.61 13.08 -3.34
N VAL A 168 -4.45 13.60 -3.76
CA VAL A 168 -3.62 14.47 -2.90
C VAL A 168 -4.37 15.74 -2.47
N PRO A 169 -5.08 16.47 -3.37
CA PRO A 169 -5.82 17.67 -2.97
C PRO A 169 -7.04 17.39 -2.08
N ALA A 170 -7.43 16.14 -1.84
CA ALA A 170 -8.60 15.81 -1.01
C ALA A 170 -8.48 16.36 0.42
N MET A 171 -7.27 16.66 0.90
CA MET A 171 -7.02 17.35 2.17
C MET A 171 -7.71 18.72 2.29
N PHE A 172 -8.05 19.37 1.17
CA PHE A 172 -8.76 20.66 1.16
C PHE A 172 -10.30 20.52 1.19
N PHE A 173 -10.83 19.30 1.15
CA PHE A 173 -12.27 19.04 0.98
C PHE A 173 -12.92 18.51 2.28
N GLY A 174 -12.36 18.87 3.43
CA GLY A 174 -12.87 18.49 4.75
C GLY A 174 -12.49 17.06 5.16
N TYR A 175 -13.12 16.56 6.23
CA TYR A 175 -12.81 15.27 6.87
C TYR A 175 -14.05 14.37 7.05
N ASP A 176 -15.11 14.60 6.29
CA ASP A 176 -16.29 13.73 6.35
C ASP A 176 -15.99 12.40 5.64
N ALA A 177 -16.00 11.28 6.39
CA ALA A 177 -15.73 9.94 5.89
C ALA A 177 -16.83 9.41 4.95
N ALA A 178 -18.05 9.97 5.02
CA ALA A 178 -19.14 9.59 4.13
C ALA A 178 -18.94 10.12 2.69
N GLN A 179 -18.17 11.19 2.53
CA GLN A 179 -17.83 11.75 1.22
C GLN A 179 -16.84 10.86 0.48
N PHE A 180 -16.96 10.76 -0.85
CA PHE A 180 -15.97 10.04 -1.65
C PHE A 180 -14.61 10.75 -1.64
N TYR A 181 -14.63 12.07 -1.79
CA TYR A 181 -13.45 12.91 -1.96
C TYR A 181 -13.32 13.89 -0.79
N SER A 182 -12.65 13.45 0.27
CA SER A 182 -12.26 14.25 1.44
C SER A 182 -10.96 13.70 2.01
N ALA A 183 -10.39 14.34 3.03
CA ALA A 183 -9.14 13.91 3.66
C ALA A 183 -9.19 12.46 4.17
N VAL A 184 -10.38 12.00 4.58
CA VAL A 184 -10.64 10.62 5.05
C VAL A 184 -11.74 9.89 4.28
N GLY A 185 -12.25 10.50 3.23
CA GLY A 185 -13.35 9.95 2.43
C GLY A 185 -13.01 8.55 1.90
N TRP A 186 -14.02 7.71 1.74
CA TRP A 186 -13.83 6.31 1.36
C TRP A 186 -13.14 6.12 0.00
N GLY A 187 -13.13 7.14 -0.87
CA GLY A 187 -12.30 7.17 -2.07
C GLY A 187 -10.80 7.20 -1.74
N THR A 188 -10.42 8.09 -0.82
CA THR A 188 -9.05 8.25 -0.33
C THR A 188 -8.62 7.06 0.53
N THR A 189 -9.45 6.62 1.47
CA THR A 189 -9.06 5.68 2.53
C THR A 189 -9.29 4.21 2.19
N ALA A 190 -10.21 3.88 1.28
CA ALA A 190 -10.46 2.50 0.87
C ALA A 190 -10.17 2.26 -0.62
N THR A 191 -10.78 3.05 -1.52
CA THR A 191 -10.71 2.79 -2.96
C THR A 191 -9.27 2.90 -3.50
N ALA A 192 -8.58 4.00 -3.21
CA ALA A 192 -7.24 4.22 -3.72
C ALA A 192 -6.21 3.17 -3.21
N PRO A 193 -6.16 2.80 -1.91
CA PRO A 193 -5.33 1.68 -1.44
C PRO A 193 -5.65 0.35 -2.11
N VAL A 194 -6.94 0.01 -2.27
CA VAL A 194 -7.35 -1.26 -2.87
C VAL A 194 -6.82 -1.40 -4.29
N LEU A 195 -6.85 -0.33 -5.09
CA LEU A 195 -6.27 -0.34 -6.43
C LEU A 195 -4.77 -0.68 -6.40
N VAL A 196 -4.03 -0.15 -5.42
CA VAL A 196 -2.60 -0.44 -5.23
C VAL A 196 -2.40 -1.92 -4.87
N LEU A 197 -3.20 -2.44 -3.93
CA LEU A 197 -3.14 -3.85 -3.54
C LEU A 197 -3.43 -4.78 -4.73
N LEU A 198 -4.45 -4.45 -5.55
CA LEU A 198 -4.77 -5.19 -6.78
C LEU A 198 -3.60 -5.19 -7.77
N TRP A 199 -2.91 -4.06 -7.92
CA TRP A 199 -1.72 -4.00 -8.76
C TRP A 199 -0.59 -4.89 -8.24
N ILE A 200 -0.35 -4.91 -6.93
CA ILE A 200 0.65 -5.78 -6.30
C ILE A 200 0.28 -7.26 -6.47
N ILE A 201 -1.00 -7.62 -6.33
CA ILE A 201 -1.50 -8.99 -6.60
C ILE A 201 -1.20 -9.38 -8.05
N ILE A 202 -1.56 -8.53 -9.01
CA ILE A 202 -1.32 -8.76 -10.45
C ILE A 202 0.18 -8.94 -10.72
N ALA A 203 1.00 -8.02 -10.22
CA ALA A 203 2.45 -8.08 -10.38
C ALA A 203 3.01 -9.39 -9.80
N SER A 204 2.57 -9.77 -8.60
CA SER A 204 3.00 -11.00 -7.94
C SER A 204 2.60 -12.25 -8.72
N ILE A 205 1.37 -12.32 -9.23
CA ILE A 205 0.92 -13.45 -10.08
C ILE A 205 1.78 -13.57 -11.33
N ILE A 206 2.10 -12.46 -11.98
CA ILE A 206 2.94 -12.44 -13.18
C ILE A 206 4.37 -12.89 -12.86
N MET A 207 4.93 -12.47 -11.73
CA MET A 207 6.26 -12.92 -11.27
C MET A 207 6.29 -14.43 -11.02
N LEU A 208 5.23 -15.02 -10.44
CA LEU A 208 5.12 -16.47 -10.24
C LEU A 208 5.02 -17.24 -11.55
N ARG A 209 4.34 -16.68 -12.56
CA ARG A 209 4.10 -17.35 -13.84
C ARG A 209 5.24 -17.19 -14.84
N THR A 210 6.19 -16.30 -14.59
CA THR A 210 7.32 -16.07 -15.50
C THR A 210 8.40 -17.13 -15.23
N PRO A 211 8.65 -18.07 -16.17
CA PRO A 211 9.71 -19.05 -15.99
C PRO A 211 11.07 -18.36 -15.92
N ALA A 212 11.96 -18.91 -15.11
CA ALA A 212 13.36 -18.50 -15.12
C ALA A 212 13.91 -18.72 -16.53
N LYS A 213 14.66 -17.74 -17.07
CA LYS A 213 15.47 -18.01 -18.26
C LYS A 213 16.38 -19.19 -17.89
N SER A 214 16.28 -20.28 -18.66
CA SER A 214 17.29 -21.34 -18.59
C SER A 214 18.63 -20.66 -18.84
N GLU A 215 19.55 -20.75 -17.89
CA GLU A 215 20.96 -20.50 -18.17
C GLU A 215 21.32 -21.51 -19.29
N ALA A 216 21.62 -20.98 -20.47
CA ALA A 216 22.08 -21.71 -21.63
C ALA A 216 23.50 -21.25 -21.93
#